data_AF-A0A7W0T351-F1
#
_entry.id   AF-A0A7W0T351-F1
#
_cell.length_a   1.000
_cell.length_b   1.000
_cell.length_c   1.000
_cell.angle_alpha   90.00
_cell.angle_beta   90.00
_cell.angle_gamma   90.00
#
_symmetry.space_group_name_H-M   'P 1'
#
loop_
_entity.id
_entity.type
_entity.pdbx_description
1 polymer ?
#
loop_
_entity_poly.entity_id
_entity_poly.type
_entity_poly.pdbx_seq_one_letter_code
_entity_poly.pdbx_strand_id
1 'polypeptide(L)' 'LEQGSVYLNLNDRKRGPFKAIGGQEVSGSEKIIAKKTTSYELWNRVTGDDDTAEIERP' A
#
# COMPACT_ATOMS: atom_id res chain seq x y z
N LEU A 1 3.10 -11.73 -5.64
CA LEU A 1 3.57 -10.42 -5.12
C LEU A 1 5.09 -10.40 -5.09
N GLU A 2 5.73 -9.26 -5.36
CA GLU A 2 7.19 -9.10 -5.26
C GLU A 2 7.58 -9.13 -3.77
N GLN A 3 8.44 -10.06 -3.39
CA GLN A 3 8.91 -10.18 -2.01
C GLN A 3 9.56 -8.87 -1.54
N GLY A 4 9.25 -8.44 -0.32
CA GLY A 4 9.76 -7.21 0.27
C GLY A 4 9.01 -5.95 -0.11
N SER A 5 8.16 -5.99 -1.14
CA SER A 5 7.33 -4.85 -1.55
C SER A 5 6.12 -4.66 -0.64
N VAL A 6 5.66 -3.40 -0.53
CA VAL A 6 4.47 -3.01 0.23
C VAL A 6 3.28 -2.87 -0.71
N TYR A 7 2.15 -3.42 -0.29
CA TYR A 7 0.91 -3.45 -1.06
C TYR A 7 -0.27 -2.99 -0.21
N LEU A 8 -1.31 -2.49 -0.87
CA LEU A 8 -2.60 -2.18 -0.26
C LEU A 8 -3.70 -2.96 -0.98
N ASN A 9 -4.58 -3.62 -0.23
CA ASN A 9 -5.78 -4.23 -0.76
C ASN A 9 -6.93 -3.22 -0.77
N LEU A 10 -7.36 -2.81 -1.96
CA LEU A 10 -8.44 -1.84 -2.12
C LEU A 10 -9.82 -2.41 -1.75
N ASN A 11 -9.98 -3.74 -1.75
CA ASN A 11 -11.20 -4.40 -1.29
C ASN A 11 -11.30 -4.38 0.26
N ASP A 12 -10.16 -4.26 0.96
CA ASP A 12 -10.10 -4.20 2.43
C ASP A 12 -9.07 -3.15 2.90
N ARG A 13 -9.43 -1.87 2.70
CA ARG A 13 -8.58 -0.75 3.09
C ARG A 13 -8.34 -0.66 4.60
N LYS A 14 -9.23 -1.23 5.43
CA LYS A 14 -9.12 -1.20 6.90
C LYS A 14 -7.98 -2.05 7.43
N ARG A 15 -7.62 -3.11 6.71
CA ARG A 15 -6.45 -3.94 7.02
C ARG A 15 -5.12 -3.19 6.84
N GLY A 16 -5.15 -2.08 6.11
CA GLY A 16 -4.00 -1.23 5.86
C GLY A 16 -2.96 -1.89 4.94
N PRO A 17 -1.82 -1.21 4.74
CA PRO A 17 -0.73 -1.73 3.93
C PRO A 17 -0.08 -2.98 4.56
N PHE A 18 0.37 -3.90 3.72
CA PHE A 18 1.10 -5.08 4.15
C PHE A 18 2.36 -5.30 3.31
N LYS A 19 3.39 -5.90 3.93
CA LYS A 19 4.63 -6.29 3.26
C LYS A 19 4.50 -7.71 2.72
N ALA A 20 4.84 -7.92 1.45
CA ALA A 20 4.88 -9.25 0.87
C ALA A 20 6.09 -10.03 1.41
N ILE A 21 5.86 -11.19 2.02
CA ILE A 21 6.92 -12.01 2.65
C ILE A 21 7.47 -13.11 1.73
N GLY A 22 6.92 -13.25 0.52
CA GLY A 22 7.27 -14.31 -0.44
C GLY A 22 6.17 -15.39 -0.52
N GLY A 23 6.02 -16.03 -1.68
CA GLY A 23 5.01 -17.08 -1.90
C GLY A 23 3.54 -16.60 -1.91
N GLN A 24 3.29 -15.30 -1.80
CA GLN A 24 1.94 -14.74 -1.85
C GLN A 24 1.49 -14.49 -3.29
N GLU A 25 0.42 -15.16 -3.67
CA GLU A 25 -0.31 -14.93 -4.92
C GLU A 25 -1.54 -14.06 -4.67
N VAL A 26 -1.95 -13.36 -5.71
CA VAL A 26 -3.15 -12.50 -5.70
C VAL A 26 -4.17 -13.18 -6.59
N SER A 27 -5.38 -13.40 -6.06
CA SER A 27 -6.50 -13.92 -6.85
C SER A 27 -6.99 -12.85 -7.85
N GLY A 28 -7.59 -13.28 -8.96
CA GLY A 28 -8.09 -12.34 -9.99
C GLY A 28 -9.18 -11.36 -9.51
N SER A 29 -9.79 -11.62 -8.35
CA SER A 29 -10.77 -10.75 -7.70
C SER A 29 -10.16 -9.67 -6.80
N GLU A 30 -8.90 -9.80 -6.43
CA GLU A 30 -8.24 -8.87 -5.52
C GLU A 30 -7.72 -7.63 -6.23
N LYS A 31 -8.08 -6.46 -5.71
CA LYS A 31 -7.61 -5.17 -6.20
C LYS A 31 -6.42 -4.72 -5.38
N ILE A 32 -5.23 -5.14 -5.80
CA ILE A 32 -3.98 -4.84 -5.10
C ILE A 32 -3.21 -3.75 -5.86
N ILE A 33 -2.74 -2.73 -5.13
CA ILE A 33 -1.80 -1.73 -5.64
C ILE A 33 -0.48 -1.83 -4.88
N ALA A 34 0.64 -1.59 -5.56
CA ALA A 34 1.97 -1.61 -4.97
C ALA A 34 2.45 -0.20 -4.64
N LYS A 35 3.03 0.01 -3.45
CA LYS A 35 3.61 1.31 -3.07
C LYS A 35 4.68 1.79 -4.05
N LYS A 36 5.52 0.86 -4.52
CA LYS A 36 6.65 1.11 -5.42
C LYS A 36 6.24 1.70 -6.79
N THR A 37 5.05 1.39 -7.28
CA THR A 37 4.54 1.83 -8.58
C THR A 37 3.38 2.82 -8.47
N THR A 38 3.04 3.22 -7.26
CA THR A 38 2.00 4.21 -6.98
C THR A 38 2.70 5.53 -6.64
N SER A 39 2.21 6.66 -7.17
CA SER A 39 2.79 7.95 -6.81
C SER A 39 2.61 8.20 -5.31
N TYR A 40 3.51 9.02 -4.73
CA TYR A 40 3.49 9.37 -3.32
C TYR A 40 2.13 9.97 -2.90
N GLU A 41 1.65 10.96 -3.65
CA GLU A 41 0.35 11.61 -3.40
C GLU A 41 -0.81 10.63 -3.44
N LEU A 42 -0.84 9.76 -4.46
CA LEU A 42 -1.90 8.77 -4.58
C LEU A 42 -1.84 7.75 -3.44
N TRP A 43 -0.64 7.32 -3.06
CA TRP A 43 -0.42 6.38 -1.97
C TRP A 43 -0.94 6.93 -0.63
N ASN A 44 -0.55 8.14 -0.23
CA ASN A 44 -0.99 8.75 1.03
C ASN A 44 -2.50 8.95 1.06
N ARG A 45 -3.08 9.39 -0.06
CA ARG A 45 -4.53 9.57 -0.20
C ARG A 45 -5.30 8.26 -0.02
N VAL A 46 -4.79 7.13 -0.54
CA VAL A 46 -5.51 5.85 -0.46
C VAL A 46 -5.28 5.12 0.87
N THR A 47 -4.13 5.30 1.50
CA THR A 47 -3.84 4.77 2.86
C THR A 47 -4.46 5.60 3.96
N GLY A 48 -4.84 6.86 3.69
CA GLY A 48 -5.39 7.77 4.69
C GLY A 48 -4.32 8.44 5.55
N ASP A 49 -3.06 8.48 5.09
CA ASP A 49 -1.92 9.11 5.78
C ASP A 49 -1.87 10.63 5.59
N ASP A 50 -2.61 11.19 4.62
CA ASP A 50 -2.54 12.62 4.28
C ASP A 50 -3.06 13.57 5.38
N ASP A 51 -3.78 13.06 6.39
CA ASP A 51 -4.19 13.87 7.55
C ASP A 51 -3.11 13.95 8.65
N THR A 52 -1.99 13.22 8.55
CA THR A 52 -1.01 13.11 9.66
C THR A 52 0.46 13.20 9.27
N ALA A 53 0.80 13.49 8.01
CA ALA A 53 2.20 13.71 7.64
C ALA A 53 2.71 15.08 8.16
N GLU A 54 2.93 15.19 9.48
CA GLU A 54 3.85 16.20 10.03
C GLU A 54 5.22 15.94 9.42
N ILE A 55 5.58 16.76 8.42
CA ILE A 55 6.91 16.77 7.85
C ILE A 55 7.84 17.32 8.94
N GLU A 56 8.47 16.45 9.72
CA GLU A 56 9.61 16.83 10.55
C GLU A 56 10.77 17.16 9.60
N ARG A 57 10.97 18.45 9.33
CA ARG A 57 12.09 18.97 8.54
C ARG A 57 13.29 19.13 9.48
N PRO A 58 14.51 18.67 9.10
CA PRO A 58 15.73 18.90 9.86
C PRO A 58 16.13 20.38 9.88
#